data_AF-A0A0H3IZA5-F1
#
_entry.id   AF-A0A0H3IZA5-F1
#
_cell.length_a   1.000
_cell.length_b   1.000
_cell.length_c   1.000
_cell.angle_alpha   90.00
_cell.angle_beta   90.00
_cell.angle_gamma   90.00
#
_symmetry.space_group_name_H-M   'P 1'
#
loop_
_entity.id
_entity.type
_entity.pdbx_description
1 polymer ?
#
loop_
_entity_poly.entity_id
_entity_poly.type
_entity_poly.pdbx_seq_one_letter_code
_entity_poly.pdbx_strand_id
1 'polypeptide(L)'
;MNEKPSVGGQAVIEGVMMRGSKGVATAVRKEDNTIELKVEKIIPYTKKNRFLGLPIIRGFVSLLESMIIGIRTLNYSASFFEDEENEGNTSKFDEFLKKIFKDKVNDVLMAVSLCISIIFAMGIFFVLPTFAANIFKYLNIHNTVVLNLLEGIIRVSLFILYLFLIGKMEDIQRVFQYHGAEHKTVFCYEHNEELTPENASKYSRFHPRCGTNFLFLVMIISILVFSLTGWNSLVFRIISRIVLLPIVSGVTYEVIRWMGRSDNELSKIFSYPGLMLQKLTTREPDYSQLEVAIKALKAAEGIEDDEEINIVAEEVEASS
;
A
#
# COMPACT_ATOMS: atom_id res chain seq x y z
N MET A 1 13.82 27.59 -8.19
CA MET A 1 13.34 27.00 -6.92
C MET A 1 14.02 25.65 -6.79
N ASN A 2 14.73 25.38 -5.69
CA ASN A 2 15.24 24.04 -5.44
C ASN A 2 14.03 23.12 -5.26
N GLU A 3 13.80 22.21 -6.22
CA GLU A 3 12.73 21.22 -6.11
C GLU A 3 12.99 20.38 -4.86
N LYS A 4 12.08 20.42 -3.89
CA LYS A 4 12.11 19.52 -2.74
C LYS A 4 12.09 18.07 -3.24
N PRO A 5 12.82 17.16 -2.59
CA PRO A 5 12.78 15.76 -2.94
C PRO A 5 11.33 15.25 -2.83
N SER A 6 10.92 14.37 -3.74
CA SER A 6 9.61 13.74 -3.66
C SER A 6 9.54 12.91 -2.38
N VAL A 7 8.65 13.29 -1.48
CA VAL A 7 8.30 12.53 -0.28
C VAL A 7 7.00 11.76 -0.53
N GLY A 8 6.75 10.75 0.29
CA GLY A 8 5.47 10.05 0.32
C GLY A 8 5.46 9.02 1.44
N GLY A 9 4.28 8.50 1.77
CA GLY A 9 4.16 7.58 2.88
C GLY A 9 3.17 6.45 2.69
N GLN A 10 2.94 5.74 3.79
CA GLN A 10 1.94 4.70 3.96
C GLN A 10 1.34 4.84 5.36
N ALA A 11 0.02 4.86 5.45
CA ALA A 11 -0.66 4.73 6.73
C ALA A 11 -0.49 3.31 7.30
N VAL A 12 -0.31 3.23 8.61
CA VAL A 12 -0.24 1.97 9.36
C VAL A 12 -1.15 2.06 10.59
N ILE A 13 -1.18 1.02 11.42
CA ILE A 13 -2.05 0.99 12.61
C ILE A 13 -1.56 2.09 13.57
N GLU A 14 -2.46 3.00 13.92
CA GLU A 14 -2.16 4.19 14.75
C GLU A 14 -0.93 5.00 14.32
N GLY A 15 -0.60 5.02 13.03
CA GLY A 15 0.66 5.61 12.60
C GLY A 15 0.81 5.88 11.11
N VAL A 16 1.96 6.47 10.77
CA VAL A 16 2.36 6.74 9.40
C VAL A 16 3.84 6.41 9.22
N MET A 17 4.15 5.74 8.12
CA MET A 17 5.50 5.65 7.59
C MET A 17 5.69 6.66 6.48
N MET A 18 6.78 7.42 6.57
CA MET A 18 7.19 8.42 5.59
C MET A 18 8.53 8.02 4.98
N ARG A 19 8.67 8.22 3.67
CA ARG A 19 9.91 8.07 2.92
C ARG A 19 10.36 9.43 2.43
N GLY A 20 11.56 9.82 2.86
CA GLY A 20 12.21 11.06 2.52
C GLY A 20 13.61 10.86 1.92
N SER A 21 14.34 11.96 1.87
CA SER A 21 15.69 12.09 1.36
C SER A 21 16.74 11.50 2.31
N LYS A 22 16.46 11.42 3.61
CA LYS A 22 17.38 10.87 4.63
C LYS A 22 17.08 9.42 4.97
N GLY A 23 15.87 8.93 4.70
CA GLY A 23 15.53 7.53 4.92
C GLY A 23 14.03 7.29 4.95
N VAL A 24 13.66 6.23 5.65
CA VAL A 24 12.28 5.90 6.01
C VAL A 24 12.12 6.11 7.51
N ALA A 25 11.04 6.76 7.91
CA ALA A 25 10.70 6.94 9.32
C ALA A 25 9.26 6.51 9.55
N THR A 26 9.02 5.74 10.60
CA THR A 26 7.70 5.26 11.00
C THR A 26 7.39 5.82 12.37
N ALA A 27 6.30 6.59 12.47
CA ALA A 27 5.78 7.07 13.74
C ALA A 27 4.47 6.34 14.07
N VAL A 28 4.36 5.84 15.30
CA VAL A 28 3.17 5.13 15.81
C VAL A 28 2.78 5.71 17.16
N ARG A 29 1.51 6.06 17.34
CA ARG A 29 0.97 6.54 18.62
C ARG A 29 0.52 5.36 19.45
N LYS A 30 1.14 5.13 20.60
CA LYS A 30 0.77 4.08 21.56
C LYS A 30 -0.46 4.45 22.39
N GLU A 31 -1.00 3.48 23.11
CA GLU A 31 -2.15 3.64 24.02
C GLU A 31 -1.90 4.64 25.15
N ASP A 32 -0.64 4.78 25.59
CA ASP A 32 -0.20 5.78 26.57
C ASP A 32 -0.08 7.21 25.99
N ASN A 33 -0.51 7.39 24.73
CA ASN A 33 -0.41 8.61 23.93
C ASN A 33 1.01 9.04 23.55
N THR A 34 2.04 8.25 23.88
CA THR A 34 3.41 8.52 23.40
C THR A 34 3.54 8.17 21.91
N ILE A 35 4.46 8.84 21.23
CA ILE A 35 4.75 8.57 19.81
C ILE A 35 6.12 7.88 19.72
N GLU A 36 6.11 6.60 19.34
CA GLU A 36 7.33 5.89 19.00
C GLU A 36 7.78 6.21 17.59
N LEU A 37 9.08 6.43 17.43
CA LEU A 37 9.68 6.77 16.16
C LEU A 37 10.81 5.80 15.81
N LYS A 38 10.64 5.07 14.71
CA LYS A 38 11.67 4.22 14.11
C LYS A 38 12.21 4.86 12.84
N VAL A 39 13.52 5.06 12.76
CA VAL A 39 14.19 5.65 11.60
C VAL A 39 15.17 4.64 10.98
N GLU A 40 15.00 4.36 9.70
CA GLU A 40 15.80 3.42 8.93
C GLU A 40 16.41 4.11 7.70
N LYS A 41 17.74 4.01 7.53
CA LYS A 41 18.40 4.48 6.31
C LYS A 41 18.30 3.42 5.22
N ILE A 42 17.44 3.63 4.23
CA ILE A 42 17.22 2.66 3.15
C ILE A 42 17.84 3.15 1.84
N ILE A 43 18.79 2.39 1.30
CA ILE A 43 19.32 2.58 -0.05
C ILE A 43 18.42 1.84 -1.04
N PRO A 44 17.76 2.54 -2.00
CA PRO A 44 16.87 1.90 -2.96
C PRO A 44 17.55 0.77 -3.73
N TYR A 45 16.90 -0.38 -3.90
CA TYR A 45 17.42 -1.51 -4.67
C TYR A 45 17.75 -1.13 -6.12
N THR A 46 16.97 -0.21 -6.70
CA THR A 46 17.21 0.37 -8.03
C THR A 46 18.53 1.13 -8.14
N LYS A 47 19.11 1.60 -7.03
CA LYS A 47 20.43 2.26 -6.97
C LYS A 47 21.57 1.27 -6.69
N LYS A 48 21.28 0.07 -6.16
CA LYS A 48 22.31 -0.96 -5.90
C LYS A 48 22.86 -1.59 -7.18
N ASN A 49 22.06 -1.68 -8.25
CA ASN A 49 22.47 -2.27 -9.53
C ASN A 49 21.83 -1.53 -10.71
N ARG A 50 22.64 -1.20 -11.74
CA ARG A 50 22.20 -0.51 -12.96
C ARG A 50 21.09 -1.26 -13.70
N PHE A 51 21.08 -2.59 -13.68
CA PHE A 51 20.02 -3.39 -14.32
C PHE A 51 18.66 -3.21 -13.61
N LEU A 52 18.66 -3.09 -12.28
CA LEU A 52 17.45 -2.85 -11.50
C LEU A 52 16.90 -1.43 -11.69
N GLY A 53 17.69 -0.51 -12.25
CA GLY A 53 17.30 0.85 -12.57
C GLY A 53 16.72 1.05 -13.98
N LEU A 54 16.69 0.01 -14.82
CA LEU A 54 16.16 0.10 -16.18
C LEU A 54 14.65 0.38 -16.18
N PRO A 55 14.11 1.12 -17.18
CA PRO A 55 12.66 1.33 -17.30
C PRO A 55 11.88 0.02 -17.27
N ILE A 56 10.65 0.04 -16.75
CA ILE A 56 9.79 -1.14 -16.50
C ILE A 56 10.35 -2.05 -15.38
N ILE A 57 11.60 -2.51 -15.48
CA ILE A 57 12.23 -3.36 -14.44
C ILE A 57 12.24 -2.64 -13.09
N ARG A 58 12.66 -1.37 -13.08
CA ARG A 58 12.68 -0.54 -11.87
C ARG A 58 11.31 -0.39 -11.23
N GLY A 59 10.24 -0.43 -12.01
CA GLY A 59 8.88 -0.32 -11.50
C GLY A 59 8.48 -1.55 -10.71
N PHE A 60 8.77 -2.74 -11.24
CA PHE A 60 8.58 -3.98 -10.51
C PHE A 60 9.46 -4.06 -9.26
N VAL A 61 10.75 -3.69 -9.37
CA VAL A 61 11.68 -3.66 -8.23
C VAL A 61 11.21 -2.68 -7.14
N SER A 62 10.75 -1.48 -7.54
CA SER A 62 10.23 -0.48 -6.59
C SER A 62 8.94 -0.95 -5.91
N LEU A 63 8.07 -1.66 -6.63
CA LEU A 63 6.88 -2.28 -6.06
C LEU A 63 7.25 -3.33 -5.00
N LEU A 64 8.18 -4.23 -5.32
CA LEU A 64 8.65 -5.25 -4.38
C LEU A 64 9.28 -4.62 -3.13
N GLU A 65 10.16 -3.64 -3.32
CA GLU A 65 10.78 -2.89 -2.21
C GLU A 65 9.70 -2.24 -1.33
N SER A 66 8.74 -1.53 -1.93
CA SER A 66 7.67 -0.86 -1.19
C SER A 66 6.75 -1.85 -0.46
N MET A 67 6.48 -3.01 -1.06
CA MET A 67 5.70 -4.07 -0.42
C MET A 67 6.43 -4.68 0.78
N ILE A 68 7.74 -4.94 0.66
CA ILE A 68 8.55 -5.47 1.77
C ILE A 68 8.58 -4.48 2.93
N ILE A 69 8.86 -3.20 2.64
CA ILE A 69 8.85 -2.15 3.67
C ILE A 69 7.45 -2.03 4.26
N GLY A 70 6.42 -1.95 3.42
CA GLY A 70 5.03 -1.82 3.86
C GLY A 70 4.57 -2.93 4.81
N ILE A 71 4.90 -4.19 4.52
CA ILE A 71 4.61 -5.33 5.41
C ILE A 71 5.39 -5.22 6.72
N ARG A 72 6.69 -4.92 6.65
CA ARG A 72 7.54 -4.76 7.86
C ARG A 72 7.01 -3.66 8.77
N THR A 73 6.64 -2.50 8.20
CA THR A 73 6.10 -1.37 8.93
C THR A 73 4.72 -1.66 9.51
N LEU A 74 3.84 -2.35 8.77
CA LEU A 74 2.54 -2.78 9.29
C LEU A 74 2.70 -3.71 10.49
N ASN A 75 3.57 -4.72 10.39
CA ASN A 75 3.86 -5.63 11.51
C ASN A 75 4.48 -4.89 12.70
N TYR A 76 5.39 -3.96 12.44
CA TYR A 76 5.96 -3.10 13.50
C TYR A 76 4.86 -2.30 14.21
N SER A 77 3.95 -1.65 13.49
CA SER A 77 2.84 -0.94 14.11
C SER A 77 1.90 -1.87 14.88
N ALA A 78 1.60 -3.05 14.33
CA ALA A 78 0.72 -4.03 14.95
C ALA A 78 1.28 -4.54 16.28
N SER A 79 2.61 -4.72 16.38
CA SER A 79 3.27 -5.23 17.59
C SER A 79 3.07 -4.35 18.85
N PHE A 80 2.62 -3.10 18.71
CA PHE A 80 2.29 -2.24 19.84
C PHE A 80 0.86 -2.40 20.36
N PHE A 81 0.00 -3.12 19.63
CA PHE A 81 -1.42 -3.34 19.92
C PHE A 81 -1.77 -4.83 19.94
N GLU A 82 -0.77 -5.70 20.00
CA GLU A 82 -1.00 -7.11 20.26
C GLU A 82 -1.40 -7.25 21.74
N ASP A 83 -2.69 -7.51 21.99
CA ASP A 83 -3.22 -7.78 23.32
C ASP A 83 -2.47 -8.96 23.96
N GLU A 84 -1.67 -8.70 25.00
CA GLU A 84 -1.15 -9.74 25.90
C GLU A 84 -2.30 -10.51 26.61
N GLU A 85 -3.54 -10.01 26.58
CA GLU A 85 -4.70 -10.58 27.26
C GLU A 85 -5.28 -11.86 26.60
N ASN A 86 -4.84 -12.27 25.42
CA ASN A 86 -5.29 -13.53 24.79
C ASN A 86 -4.50 -14.79 25.22
N GLU A 87 -3.64 -14.71 26.24
CA GLU A 87 -3.02 -15.91 26.82
C GLU A 87 -4.00 -16.77 27.66
N GLY A 88 -5.21 -16.27 27.96
CA GLY A 88 -6.13 -16.87 28.94
C GLY A 88 -7.17 -17.89 28.45
N ASN A 89 -7.38 -18.03 27.13
CA ASN A 89 -8.38 -18.97 26.58
C ASN A 89 -7.74 -19.98 25.63
N THR A 90 -6.76 -20.75 26.13
CA THR A 90 -6.17 -21.86 25.37
C THR A 90 -7.23 -22.89 25.02
N SER A 91 -7.66 -22.90 23.75
CA SER A 91 -8.52 -23.95 23.21
C SER A 91 -7.76 -25.29 23.24
N LYS A 92 -8.47 -26.43 23.27
CA LYS A 92 -7.85 -27.76 23.10
C LYS A 92 -7.02 -27.87 21.80
N PHE A 93 -7.33 -27.01 20.84
CA PHE A 93 -6.56 -26.83 19.61
C PHE A 93 -5.20 -26.16 19.84
N ASP A 94 -5.13 -25.16 20.72
CA ASP A 94 -3.89 -24.43 21.04
C ASP A 94 -2.91 -25.31 21.82
N GLU A 95 -3.40 -26.16 22.73
CA GLU A 95 -2.57 -27.16 23.40
C GLU A 95 -2.02 -28.21 22.42
N PHE A 96 -2.82 -28.65 21.45
CA PHE A 96 -2.38 -29.58 20.40
C PHE A 96 -1.31 -28.96 19.51
N LEU A 97 -1.49 -27.69 19.11
CA LEU A 97 -0.50 -26.94 18.33
C LEU A 97 0.79 -26.71 19.12
N LYS A 98 0.72 -26.29 20.38
CA LYS A 98 1.89 -26.15 21.28
C LYS A 98 2.65 -27.46 21.44
N LYS A 99 1.96 -28.61 21.46
CA LYS A 99 2.59 -29.93 21.54
C LYS A 99 3.35 -30.34 20.27
N ILE A 100 2.89 -29.93 19.09
CA ILE A 100 3.52 -30.27 17.80
C ILE A 100 4.59 -29.25 17.40
N PHE A 101 4.32 -27.96 17.59
CA PHE A 101 5.13 -26.85 17.06
C PHE A 101 5.91 -26.08 18.14
N LYS A 102 5.74 -26.39 19.43
CA LYS A 102 6.47 -25.81 20.57
C LYS A 102 6.48 -24.27 20.51
N ASP A 103 7.67 -23.66 20.51
CA ASP A 103 7.86 -22.21 20.55
C ASP A 103 7.55 -21.52 19.21
N LYS A 104 7.25 -22.29 18.14
CA LYS A 104 6.95 -21.76 16.81
C LYS A 104 5.46 -21.68 16.49
N VAL A 105 4.59 -21.86 17.48
CA VAL A 105 3.14 -21.82 17.25
C VAL A 105 2.70 -20.49 16.63
N ASN A 106 3.20 -19.36 17.14
CA ASN A 106 2.82 -18.03 16.63
C ASN A 106 3.28 -17.83 15.17
N ASP A 107 4.51 -18.23 14.83
CA ASP A 107 5.02 -18.18 13.46
C ASP A 107 4.19 -19.05 12.49
N VAL A 108 3.79 -20.25 12.93
CA VAL A 108 2.97 -21.17 12.14
C VAL A 108 1.56 -20.62 11.98
N LEU A 109 0.95 -20.07 13.04
CA LEU A 109 -0.37 -19.46 12.99
C LEU A 109 -0.39 -18.25 12.05
N MET A 110 0.62 -17.38 12.12
CA MET A 110 0.79 -16.26 11.19
C MET A 110 0.95 -16.75 9.74
N ALA A 111 1.80 -17.74 9.51
CA ALA A 111 2.03 -18.29 8.17
C ALA A 111 0.76 -18.92 7.58
N VAL A 112 0.00 -19.67 8.38
CA VAL A 112 -1.29 -20.25 7.98
C VAL A 112 -2.31 -19.16 7.68
N SER A 113 -2.44 -18.16 8.55
CA SER A 113 -3.38 -17.04 8.36
C SER A 113 -3.05 -16.24 7.10
N LEU A 114 -1.77 -15.99 6.83
CA LEU A 114 -1.31 -15.36 5.60
C LEU A 114 -1.65 -16.21 4.37
N CYS A 115 -1.40 -17.52 4.41
CA CYS A 115 -1.74 -18.42 3.32
C CYS A 115 -3.25 -18.43 3.02
N ILE A 116 -4.09 -18.52 4.06
CA ILE A 116 -5.55 -18.47 3.93
C ILE A 116 -5.99 -17.14 3.31
N SER A 117 -5.43 -16.03 3.78
CA SER A 117 -5.73 -14.68 3.26
C SER A 117 -5.38 -14.54 1.78
N ILE A 118 -4.22 -15.07 1.36
CA ILE A 118 -3.80 -15.08 -0.05
C ILE A 118 -4.76 -15.93 -0.89
N ILE A 119 -5.14 -17.12 -0.42
CA ILE A 119 -6.09 -17.99 -1.13
C ILE A 119 -7.45 -17.28 -1.29
N PHE A 120 -7.93 -16.63 -0.24
CA PHE A 120 -9.19 -15.87 -0.28
C PHE A 120 -9.11 -14.69 -1.24
N ALA A 121 -8.01 -13.93 -1.21
CA ALA A 121 -7.76 -12.84 -2.14
C ALA A 121 -7.68 -13.35 -3.59
N MET A 122 -7.02 -14.48 -3.85
CA MET A 122 -7.00 -15.12 -5.17
C MET A 122 -8.40 -15.55 -5.61
N GLY A 123 -9.19 -16.10 -4.68
CA GLY A 123 -10.59 -16.46 -4.90
C GLY A 123 -11.43 -15.26 -5.37
N ILE A 124 -11.43 -14.18 -4.59
CA ILE A 124 -12.26 -12.98 -4.84
C ILE A 124 -11.78 -12.17 -6.03
N PHE A 125 -10.47 -11.93 -6.17
CA PHE A 125 -9.95 -10.96 -7.14
C PHE A 125 -9.49 -11.58 -8.46
N PHE A 126 -9.31 -12.91 -8.51
CA PHE A 126 -8.88 -13.59 -9.75
C PHE A 126 -9.89 -14.63 -10.21
N VAL A 127 -10.28 -15.57 -9.34
CA VAL A 127 -11.15 -16.69 -9.72
C VAL A 127 -12.57 -16.20 -9.98
N LEU A 128 -13.15 -15.43 -9.05
CA LEU A 128 -14.53 -14.96 -9.14
C LEU A 128 -14.81 -14.09 -10.39
N PRO A 129 -13.99 -13.07 -10.75
CA PRO A 129 -14.19 -12.31 -11.98
C PRO A 129 -14.09 -13.18 -13.22
N THR A 130 -13.14 -14.14 -13.21
CA THR A 130 -12.93 -15.08 -14.32
C THR A 130 -14.15 -15.99 -14.52
N PHE A 131 -14.69 -16.53 -13.42
CA PHE A 131 -15.87 -17.38 -13.43
C PHE A 131 -17.12 -16.59 -13.87
N ALA A 132 -17.33 -15.40 -13.30
CA ALA A 132 -18.43 -14.51 -13.65
C ALA A 132 -18.39 -14.12 -15.13
N ALA A 133 -17.22 -13.77 -15.66
CA ALA A 133 -17.04 -13.47 -17.08
C ALA A 133 -17.32 -14.69 -17.99
N ASN A 134 -17.07 -15.91 -17.52
CA ASN A 134 -17.35 -17.12 -18.28
C ASN A 134 -18.85 -17.41 -18.44
N ILE A 135 -19.70 -16.93 -17.51
CA ILE A 135 -21.16 -17.05 -17.61
C ILE A 135 -21.67 -16.38 -18.90
N PHE A 136 -21.05 -15.28 -19.32
CA PHE A 136 -21.40 -14.58 -20.56
C PHE A 136 -21.14 -15.40 -21.84
N LYS A 137 -20.27 -16.42 -21.79
CA LYS A 137 -20.12 -17.36 -22.93
C LYS A 137 -21.38 -18.19 -23.16
N TYR A 138 -22.11 -18.54 -22.10
CA TYR A 138 -23.38 -19.25 -22.21
C TYR A 138 -24.50 -18.34 -22.75
N LEU A 139 -24.30 -17.02 -22.75
CA LEU A 139 -25.19 -16.01 -23.32
C LEU A 139 -24.80 -15.62 -24.77
N ASN A 140 -24.14 -16.51 -25.51
CA ASN A 140 -23.69 -16.33 -26.90
C ASN A 140 -22.63 -15.24 -27.15
N ILE A 141 -21.93 -14.75 -26.13
CA ILE A 141 -20.79 -13.83 -26.30
C ILE A 141 -19.50 -14.65 -26.48
N HIS A 142 -19.01 -14.74 -27.71
CA HIS A 142 -17.78 -15.51 -28.04
C HIS A 142 -16.55 -14.65 -28.36
N ASN A 143 -16.70 -13.32 -28.45
CA ASN A 143 -15.58 -12.43 -28.71
C ASN A 143 -14.66 -12.36 -27.48
N THR A 144 -13.41 -12.80 -27.63
CA THR A 144 -12.40 -12.87 -26.58
C THR A 144 -12.07 -11.50 -25.98
N VAL A 145 -12.05 -10.44 -26.80
CA VAL A 145 -11.79 -9.07 -26.35
C VAL A 145 -12.93 -8.59 -25.45
N VAL A 146 -14.17 -8.83 -25.86
CA VAL A 146 -15.36 -8.45 -25.08
C VAL A 146 -15.38 -9.19 -23.73
N LEU A 147 -15.07 -10.49 -23.72
CA LEU A 147 -15.02 -11.27 -22.49
C LEU A 147 -13.91 -10.80 -21.54
N ASN A 148 -12.72 -10.45 -22.07
CA ASN A 148 -11.63 -9.87 -21.28
C ASN A 148 -12.01 -8.51 -20.69
N LEU A 149 -12.72 -7.67 -21.45
CA LEU A 149 -13.21 -6.38 -20.97
C LEU A 149 -14.26 -6.55 -19.87
N LEU A 150 -15.23 -7.45 -20.05
CA LEU A 150 -16.23 -7.78 -19.02
C LEU A 150 -15.57 -8.29 -17.73
N GLU A 151 -14.59 -9.19 -17.84
CA GLU A 151 -13.82 -9.65 -16.68
C GLU A 151 -13.14 -8.49 -15.95
N GLY A 152 -12.55 -7.57 -16.71
CA GLY A 152 -11.94 -6.34 -16.19
C GLY A 152 -12.93 -5.47 -15.42
N ILE A 153 -14.09 -5.20 -16.00
CA ILE A 153 -15.16 -4.40 -15.38
C ILE A 153 -15.66 -5.06 -14.09
N ILE A 154 -15.90 -6.37 -14.11
CA ILE A 154 -16.33 -7.12 -12.93
C ILE A 154 -15.27 -7.02 -11.83
N ARG A 155 -13.99 -7.19 -12.17
CA ARG A 155 -12.88 -7.09 -11.21
C ARG A 155 -12.80 -5.69 -10.58
N VAL A 156 -12.86 -4.63 -11.37
CA VAL A 156 -12.83 -3.24 -10.87
C VAL A 156 -14.04 -2.98 -9.96
N SER A 157 -15.23 -3.45 -10.36
CA SER A 157 -16.46 -3.29 -9.57
C SER A 157 -16.36 -4.01 -8.22
N LEU A 158 -15.86 -5.26 -8.22
CA LEU A 158 -15.62 -6.03 -6.99
C LEU A 158 -14.59 -5.35 -6.09
N PHE A 159 -13.53 -4.79 -6.65
CA PHE A 159 -12.52 -4.06 -5.89
C PHE A 159 -13.08 -2.79 -5.24
N ILE A 160 -13.85 -1.99 -5.97
CA ILE A 160 -14.50 -0.80 -5.42
C ILE A 160 -15.50 -1.19 -4.32
N LEU A 161 -16.30 -2.24 -4.55
CA LEU A 161 -17.23 -2.77 -3.56
C LEU A 161 -16.49 -3.23 -2.30
N TYR A 162 -15.40 -3.98 -2.46
CA TYR A 162 -14.57 -4.42 -1.34
C TYR A 162 -14.05 -3.24 -0.52
N LEU A 163 -13.44 -2.22 -1.16
CA LEU A 163 -12.97 -1.01 -0.48
C LEU A 163 -14.09 -0.27 0.26
N PHE A 164 -15.27 -0.18 -0.36
CA PHE A 164 -16.44 0.42 0.27
C PHE A 164 -16.90 -0.34 1.51
N LEU A 165 -16.89 -1.68 1.48
CA LEU A 165 -17.31 -2.52 2.61
C LEU A 165 -16.32 -2.45 3.76
N ILE A 166 -15.01 -2.63 3.50
CA ILE A 166 -14.00 -2.57 4.58
C ILE A 166 -13.88 -1.17 5.16
N GLY A 167 -14.11 -0.12 4.37
CA GLY A 167 -14.08 1.27 4.82
C GLY A 167 -15.21 1.64 5.79
N LYS A 168 -16.10 0.70 6.12
CA LYS A 168 -17.11 0.83 7.18
C LYS A 168 -16.63 0.31 8.53
N MET A 169 -15.53 -0.43 8.58
CA MET A 169 -14.92 -0.92 9.82
C MET A 169 -14.17 0.22 10.52
N GLU A 170 -14.31 0.34 11.83
CA GLU A 170 -13.73 1.45 12.62
C GLU A 170 -12.20 1.48 12.52
N ASP A 171 -11.53 0.33 12.65
CA ASP A 171 -10.07 0.20 12.53
C ASP A 171 -9.57 0.67 11.15
N ILE A 172 -10.30 0.32 10.08
CA ILE A 172 -9.95 0.73 8.72
C ILE A 172 -10.21 2.22 8.51
N GLN A 173 -11.28 2.76 9.10
CA GLN A 173 -11.53 4.20 9.07
C GLN A 173 -10.41 4.96 9.75
N ARG A 174 -9.91 4.45 10.88
CA ARG A 174 -8.78 5.01 11.61
C ARG A 174 -7.51 5.02 10.76
N VAL A 175 -7.18 3.92 10.09
CA VAL A 175 -6.06 3.87 9.11
C VAL A 175 -6.30 4.86 7.96
N PHE A 176 -7.52 5.01 7.46
CA PHE A 176 -7.84 5.99 6.41
C PHE A 176 -7.74 7.45 6.88
N GLN A 177 -7.90 7.73 8.18
CA GLN A 177 -7.62 9.05 8.74
C GLN A 177 -6.11 9.32 8.74
N TYR A 178 -5.28 8.37 9.21
CA TYR A 178 -3.82 8.49 9.12
C TYR A 178 -3.32 8.65 7.68
N HIS A 179 -3.99 8.01 6.72
CA HIS A 179 -3.72 8.23 5.29
C HIS A 179 -4.09 9.66 4.85
N GLY A 180 -5.20 10.21 5.38
CA GLY A 180 -5.52 11.63 5.21
C GLY A 180 -4.47 12.55 5.83
N ALA A 181 -3.94 12.20 7.01
CA ALA A 181 -2.86 12.93 7.68
C ALA A 181 -1.58 12.94 6.85
N GLU A 182 -1.20 11.79 6.29
CA GLU A 182 -0.04 11.66 5.39
C GLU A 182 -0.14 12.63 4.20
N HIS A 183 -1.26 12.61 3.47
CA HIS A 183 -1.46 13.52 2.35
C HIS A 183 -1.41 15.00 2.73
N LYS A 184 -2.07 15.37 3.83
CA LYS A 184 -2.11 16.76 4.30
C LYS A 184 -0.73 17.27 4.72
N THR A 185 0.03 16.43 5.42
CA THR A 185 1.41 16.73 5.83
C THR A 185 2.35 16.84 4.63
N VAL A 186 2.23 15.96 3.64
CA VAL A 186 3.01 16.04 2.39
C VAL A 186 2.69 17.32 1.62
N PHE A 187 1.41 17.70 1.51
CA PHE A 187 1.05 18.96 0.86
C PHE A 187 1.62 20.18 1.59
N CYS A 188 1.52 20.23 2.92
CA CYS A 188 2.11 21.30 3.74
C CYS A 188 3.61 21.44 3.47
N TYR A 189 4.31 20.30 3.44
CA TYR A 189 5.73 20.26 3.14
C TYR A 189 6.07 20.82 1.75
N GLU A 190 5.29 20.44 0.74
CA GLU A 190 5.50 20.85 -0.64
C GLU A 190 5.22 22.33 -0.90
N HIS A 191 4.30 22.92 -0.13
CA HIS A 191 4.02 24.35 -0.16
C HIS A 191 5.03 25.19 0.64
N ASN A 192 6.01 24.54 1.29
CA ASN A 192 7.02 25.19 2.13
C ASN A 192 6.43 25.95 3.33
N GLU A 193 5.28 25.50 3.83
CA GLU A 193 4.75 25.99 5.09
C GLU A 193 5.38 25.24 6.26
N GLU A 194 5.36 25.88 7.43
CA GLU A 194 5.84 25.27 8.67
C GLU A 194 4.99 24.03 9.00
N LEU A 195 5.67 22.93 9.33
CA LEU A 195 5.04 21.63 9.60
C LEU A 195 4.39 21.64 10.99
N THR A 196 3.22 22.27 11.10
CA THR A 196 2.36 22.24 12.27
C THR A 196 1.01 21.60 11.93
N PRO A 197 0.31 20.97 12.90
CA PRO A 197 -1.02 20.41 12.68
C PRO A 197 -2.01 21.45 12.10
N GLU A 198 -1.94 22.71 12.54
CA GLU A 198 -2.81 23.78 12.07
C GLU A 198 -2.60 24.09 10.60
N ASN A 199 -1.34 24.15 10.13
CA ASN A 199 -1.03 24.40 8.73
C ASN A 199 -1.39 23.18 7.87
N ALA A 200 -0.99 21.98 8.30
CA ALA A 200 -1.28 20.75 7.58
C ALA A 200 -2.79 20.52 7.42
N SER A 201 -3.60 20.84 8.44
CA SER A 201 -5.05 20.64 8.41
C SER A 201 -5.79 21.36 7.27
N LYS A 202 -5.23 22.47 6.77
CA LYS A 202 -5.79 23.31 5.71
C LYS A 202 -5.74 22.65 4.33
N TYR A 203 -4.84 21.69 4.15
CA TYR A 203 -4.63 21.03 2.86
C TYR A 203 -5.66 19.94 2.59
N SER A 204 -5.79 19.57 1.32
CA SER A 204 -6.68 18.49 0.90
C SER A 204 -6.10 17.12 1.28
N ARG A 205 -6.97 16.20 1.67
CA ARG A 205 -6.61 14.76 1.76
C ARG A 205 -6.56 14.06 0.40
N PHE A 206 -6.68 14.79 -0.72
CA PHE A 206 -6.68 14.24 -2.08
C PHE A 206 -5.39 14.58 -2.82
N HIS A 207 -4.44 13.64 -2.84
CA HIS A 207 -3.11 13.86 -3.37
C HIS A 207 -2.89 13.11 -4.71
N PRO A 208 -2.45 13.79 -5.79
CA PRO A 208 -2.36 13.19 -7.13
C PRO A 208 -1.28 12.12 -7.26
N ARG A 209 -0.31 12.08 -6.34
CA ARG A 209 0.80 11.10 -6.35
C ARG A 209 0.62 9.93 -5.38
N CYS A 210 -0.56 9.77 -4.79
CA CYS A 210 -0.84 8.68 -3.86
C CYS A 210 -0.74 7.29 -4.51
N GLY A 211 -0.29 6.28 -3.76
CA GLY A 211 -0.28 4.87 -4.17
C GLY A 211 -1.67 4.27 -4.48
N THR A 212 -2.77 4.90 -4.05
CA THR A 212 -4.12 4.50 -4.50
C THR A 212 -4.32 4.71 -6.00
N ASN A 213 -3.65 5.72 -6.58
CA ASN A 213 -3.58 5.89 -8.02
C ASN A 213 -2.81 4.72 -8.67
N PHE A 214 -1.78 4.21 -8.00
CA PHE A 214 -1.03 3.03 -8.44
C PHE A 214 -1.94 1.80 -8.56
N LEU A 215 -2.69 1.46 -7.51
CA LEU A 215 -3.58 0.28 -7.54
C LEU A 215 -4.60 0.33 -8.68
N PHE A 216 -5.20 1.49 -8.92
CA PHE A 216 -6.17 1.65 -9.99
C PHE A 216 -5.55 1.58 -11.39
N LEU A 217 -4.42 2.26 -11.58
CA LEU A 217 -3.68 2.18 -12.85
C LEU A 217 -3.19 0.76 -13.14
N VAL A 218 -2.75 0.01 -12.11
CA VAL A 218 -2.41 -1.41 -12.25
C VAL A 218 -3.60 -2.19 -12.76
N MET A 219 -4.82 -1.94 -12.27
CA MET A 219 -6.02 -2.62 -12.77
C MET A 219 -6.32 -2.28 -14.24
N ILE A 220 -6.28 -1.00 -14.63
CA ILE A 220 -6.50 -0.60 -16.02
C ILE A 220 -5.46 -1.22 -16.94
N ILE A 221 -4.18 -1.08 -16.60
CA ILE A 221 -3.06 -1.61 -17.39
C ILE A 221 -3.14 -3.14 -17.44
N SER A 222 -3.57 -3.79 -16.36
CA SER A 222 -3.86 -5.23 -16.35
C SER A 222 -4.94 -5.59 -17.37
N ILE A 223 -6.04 -4.85 -17.45
CA ILE A 223 -7.12 -5.11 -18.42
C ILE A 223 -6.56 -5.02 -19.84
N LEU A 224 -5.78 -3.97 -20.14
CA LEU A 224 -5.18 -3.79 -21.47
C LEU A 224 -4.19 -4.90 -21.81
N VAL A 225 -3.25 -5.21 -20.90
CA VAL A 225 -2.23 -6.25 -21.11
C VAL A 225 -2.87 -7.63 -21.25
N PHE A 226 -3.83 -7.98 -20.37
CA PHE A 226 -4.50 -9.28 -20.42
C PHE A 226 -5.52 -9.39 -21.55
N SER A 227 -6.01 -8.27 -22.11
CA SER A 227 -6.88 -8.31 -23.29
C SER A 227 -6.20 -8.96 -24.50
N LEU A 228 -4.87 -8.90 -24.57
CA LEU A 228 -4.02 -9.51 -25.60
C LEU A 228 -3.76 -11.00 -25.35
N THR A 229 -4.25 -11.57 -24.24
CA THR A 229 -4.07 -12.99 -23.88
C THR A 229 -5.31 -13.83 -24.24
N GLY A 230 -5.08 -15.08 -24.63
CA GLY A 230 -6.15 -16.00 -25.06
C GLY A 230 -6.94 -16.66 -23.92
N TRP A 231 -8.13 -17.17 -24.26
CA TRP A 231 -9.06 -17.86 -23.35
C TRP A 231 -8.90 -19.39 -23.34
N ASN A 232 -7.65 -19.89 -23.33
CA ASN A 232 -7.37 -21.32 -23.49
C ASN A 232 -7.85 -22.17 -22.28
N SER A 233 -7.20 -22.03 -21.12
CA SER A 233 -7.55 -22.74 -19.88
C SER A 233 -7.42 -21.85 -18.65
N LEU A 234 -8.06 -22.21 -17.54
CA LEU A 234 -7.94 -21.48 -16.27
C LEU A 234 -6.48 -21.39 -15.80
N VAL A 235 -5.75 -22.51 -15.90
CA VAL A 235 -4.34 -22.60 -15.52
C VAL A 235 -3.48 -21.67 -16.38
N PHE A 236 -3.69 -21.67 -17.71
CA PHE A 236 -2.98 -20.77 -18.61
C PHE A 236 -3.19 -19.30 -18.21
N ARG A 237 -4.43 -18.94 -17.85
CA ARG A 237 -4.75 -17.56 -17.40
C ARG A 237 -4.03 -17.21 -16.11
N ILE A 238 -4.04 -18.09 -15.11
CA ILE A 238 -3.33 -17.86 -13.84
C ILE A 238 -1.83 -17.68 -14.10
N ILE A 239 -1.20 -18.57 -14.86
CA ILE A 239 0.22 -18.49 -15.18
C ILE A 239 0.54 -17.21 -15.96
N SER A 240 -0.24 -16.87 -17.00
CA SER A 240 -0.02 -15.66 -17.78
C SER A 240 -0.09 -14.39 -16.92
N ARG A 241 -0.99 -14.34 -15.92
CA ARG A 241 -1.10 -13.21 -15.00
C ARG A 241 0.11 -13.07 -14.09
N ILE A 242 0.65 -14.18 -13.60
CA ILE A 242 1.86 -14.19 -12.77
C ILE A 242 3.07 -13.75 -13.60
N VAL A 243 3.24 -14.33 -14.80
CA VAL A 243 4.39 -14.04 -15.68
C VAL A 243 4.39 -12.59 -16.18
N LEU A 244 3.21 -12.01 -16.44
CA LEU A 244 3.09 -10.64 -16.95
C LEU A 244 3.03 -9.58 -15.82
N LEU A 245 3.00 -9.98 -14.55
CA LEU A 245 2.96 -9.05 -13.41
C LEU A 245 4.13 -8.05 -13.41
N PRO A 246 5.39 -8.45 -13.71
CA PRO A 246 6.49 -7.50 -13.84
C PRO A 246 6.27 -6.46 -14.94
N ILE A 247 5.63 -6.83 -16.05
CA ILE A 247 5.32 -5.92 -17.15
C ILE A 247 4.23 -4.93 -16.71
N VAL A 248 3.14 -5.44 -16.12
CA VAL A 248 2.03 -4.61 -15.64
C VAL A 248 2.52 -3.58 -14.62
N SER A 249 3.24 -4.03 -13.58
CA SER A 249 3.78 -3.15 -12.53
C SER A 249 4.81 -2.17 -13.07
N GLY A 250 5.69 -2.64 -13.97
CA GLY A 250 6.69 -1.81 -14.61
C GLY A 250 6.10 -0.69 -15.46
N VAL A 251 5.15 -1.01 -16.34
CA VAL A 251 4.44 -0.01 -17.15
C VAL A 251 3.66 0.95 -16.27
N THR A 252 2.98 0.45 -15.23
CA THR A 252 2.22 1.30 -14.31
C THR A 252 3.11 2.31 -13.59
N TYR A 253 4.28 1.86 -13.13
CA TYR A 253 5.26 2.75 -12.51
C TYR A 253 5.75 3.85 -13.47
N GLU A 254 6.01 3.52 -14.73
CA GLU A 254 6.43 4.53 -15.73
C GLU A 254 5.32 5.55 -16.00
N VAL A 255 4.07 5.11 -16.08
CA VAL A 255 2.91 6.00 -16.22
C VAL A 255 2.82 6.97 -15.04
N ILE A 256 2.93 6.47 -13.81
CA ILE A 256 2.85 7.31 -12.60
C ILE A 256 4.03 8.27 -12.51
N ARG A 257 5.23 7.81 -12.85
CA ARG A 257 6.42 8.65 -12.88
C ARG A 257 6.30 9.76 -13.92
N TRP A 258 5.69 9.48 -15.07
CA TRP A 258 5.38 10.48 -16.08
C TRP A 258 4.34 11.49 -15.56
N MET A 259 3.26 11.01 -14.92
CA MET A 259 2.22 11.86 -14.34
C MET A 259 2.79 12.79 -13.26
N GLY A 260 3.62 12.28 -12.36
CA GLY A 260 4.24 13.07 -11.29
C GLY A 260 5.25 14.11 -11.77
N ARG A 261 5.65 14.08 -13.05
CA ARG A 261 6.54 15.07 -13.69
C ARG A 261 5.82 15.99 -14.67
N SER A 262 4.52 15.77 -14.88
CA SER A 262 3.76 16.42 -15.95
C SER A 262 2.55 17.15 -15.38
N ASP A 263 2.45 18.45 -15.63
CA ASP A 263 1.28 19.28 -15.25
C ASP A 263 0.26 19.46 -16.40
N ASN A 264 0.32 18.61 -17.43
CA ASN A 264 -0.58 18.69 -18.58
C ASN A 264 -1.98 18.12 -18.28
N GLU A 265 -2.97 18.49 -19.10
CA GLU A 265 -4.36 18.03 -18.95
C GLU A 265 -4.50 16.49 -19.01
N LEU A 266 -3.62 15.82 -19.77
CA LEU A 266 -3.58 14.36 -19.81
C LEU A 266 -3.20 13.76 -18.45
N SER A 267 -2.18 14.29 -17.77
CA SER A 267 -1.78 13.85 -16.43
C SER A 267 -2.96 13.95 -15.45
N LYS A 268 -3.72 15.05 -15.50
CA LYS A 268 -4.93 15.26 -14.68
C LYS A 268 -6.02 14.21 -14.96
N ILE A 269 -6.25 13.89 -16.23
CA ILE A 269 -7.23 12.85 -16.63
C ILE A 269 -6.82 11.48 -16.08
N PHE A 270 -5.54 11.12 -16.16
CA PHE A 270 -5.04 9.85 -15.63
C PHE A 270 -5.05 9.80 -14.10
N SER A 271 -4.85 10.94 -13.40
CA SER A 271 -4.92 11.02 -11.94
C SER A 271 -6.35 10.99 -11.39
N TYR A 272 -7.32 11.46 -12.17
CA TYR A 272 -8.70 11.68 -11.70
C TYR A 272 -9.36 10.45 -11.08
N PRO A 273 -9.29 9.24 -11.69
CA PRO A 273 -9.87 8.05 -11.08
C PRO A 273 -9.23 7.68 -9.74
N GLY A 274 -7.90 7.87 -9.62
CA GLY A 274 -7.17 7.68 -8.36
C GLY A 274 -7.65 8.65 -7.28
N LEU A 275 -7.86 9.92 -7.63
CA LEU A 275 -8.42 10.92 -6.71
C LEU A 275 -9.85 10.55 -6.26
N MET A 276 -10.67 9.98 -7.15
CA MET A 276 -12.01 9.51 -6.79
C MET A 276 -11.95 8.36 -5.79
N LEU A 277 -11.01 7.42 -5.92
CA LEU A 277 -10.81 6.34 -4.94
C LEU A 277 -10.35 6.84 -3.58
N GLN A 278 -9.65 7.97 -3.51
CA GLN A 278 -9.28 8.58 -2.23
C GLN A 278 -10.51 9.03 -1.43
N LYS A 279 -11.65 9.30 -2.08
CA LYS A 279 -12.91 9.51 -1.34
C LYS A 279 -13.31 8.29 -0.50
N LEU A 280 -12.97 7.09 -0.95
CA LEU A 280 -13.23 5.84 -0.23
C LEU A 280 -12.09 5.47 0.74
N THR A 281 -10.84 5.80 0.39
CA THR A 281 -9.63 5.31 1.06
C THR A 281 -8.90 6.34 1.93
N THR A 282 -9.42 7.56 2.05
CA THR A 282 -8.99 8.55 3.05
C THR A 282 -10.18 9.07 3.86
N ARG A 283 -9.91 9.56 5.07
CA ARG A 283 -10.83 10.25 5.97
C ARG A 283 -10.16 11.52 6.51
N GLU A 284 -10.95 12.44 7.08
CA GLU A 284 -10.38 13.62 7.71
C GLU A 284 -9.66 13.22 9.00
N PRO A 285 -8.36 13.55 9.15
CA PRO A 285 -7.63 13.29 10.37
C PRO A 285 -7.93 14.33 11.47
N ASP A 286 -7.68 13.94 12.71
CA ASP A 286 -7.58 14.87 13.84
C ASP A 286 -6.15 15.45 13.96
N TYR A 287 -5.96 16.42 14.87
CA TYR A 287 -4.63 17.03 15.08
C TYR A 287 -3.60 16.04 15.66
N SER A 288 -4.02 15.06 16.46
CA SER A 288 -3.11 14.06 17.02
C SER A 288 -2.55 13.15 15.93
N GLN A 289 -3.32 12.87 14.87
CA GLN A 289 -2.86 12.10 13.72
C GLN A 289 -1.94 12.92 12.81
N LEU A 290 -2.21 14.22 12.66
CA LEU A 290 -1.35 15.15 11.92
C LEU A 290 0.02 15.29 12.60
N GLU A 291 0.05 15.38 13.93
CA GLU A 291 1.28 15.39 14.73
C GLU A 291 2.15 14.15 14.44
N VAL A 292 1.57 12.95 14.46
CA VAL A 292 2.27 11.69 14.15
C VAL A 292 2.83 11.72 12.72
N ALA A 293 2.03 12.14 11.74
CA ALA A 293 2.46 12.23 10.34
C ALA A 293 3.59 13.26 10.15
N ILE A 294 3.51 14.40 10.83
CA ILE A 294 4.55 15.45 10.82
C ILE A 294 5.85 14.91 11.42
N LYS A 295 5.79 14.25 12.58
CA LYS A 295 6.96 13.67 13.25
C LYS A 295 7.66 12.64 12.37
N ALA A 296 6.90 11.75 11.73
CA ALA A 296 7.44 10.82 10.73
C ALA A 296 8.11 11.57 9.55
N LEU A 297 7.48 12.61 9.01
CA LEU A 297 8.02 13.34 7.86
C LEU A 297 9.31 14.08 8.22
N LYS A 298 9.32 14.82 9.34
CA LYS A 298 10.51 15.54 9.82
C LYS A 298 11.68 14.59 9.97
N ALA A 299 11.48 13.44 10.61
CA ALA A 299 12.50 12.42 10.78
C ALA A 299 12.99 11.83 9.44
N ALA A 300 12.09 11.55 8.50
CA ALA A 300 12.44 11.03 7.18
C ALA A 300 13.24 12.02 6.31
N GLU A 301 13.05 13.33 6.54
CA GLU A 301 13.78 14.42 5.89
C GLU A 301 15.01 14.89 6.70
N GLY A 302 15.18 14.42 7.94
CA GLY A 302 16.23 14.86 8.86
C GLY A 302 16.09 16.32 9.29
N ILE A 303 14.86 16.80 9.45
CA ILE A 303 14.53 18.10 10.03
C ILE A 303 14.53 17.93 11.55
N GLU A 304 15.25 18.81 12.27
CA GLU A 304 15.29 18.79 13.74
C GLU A 304 13.88 19.02 14.32
N ASP A 305 13.54 18.25 15.35
CA ASP A 305 12.29 18.34 16.08
C ASP A 305 12.61 18.72 17.52
N ASP A 306 11.87 19.67 18.10
CA ASP A 306 12.19 20.28 19.40
C ASP A 306 11.81 19.39 20.61
N GLU A 307 11.17 18.24 20.40
CA GLU A 307 10.68 17.34 21.46
C GLU A 307 11.58 16.12 21.70
N GLU A 308 11.68 15.65 22.96
CA GLU A 308 12.45 14.46 23.34
C GLU A 308 12.04 13.22 22.52
N ILE A 309 13.02 12.60 21.87
CA ILE A 309 12.79 11.50 20.92
C ILE A 309 13.34 10.20 21.53
N ASN A 310 12.48 9.20 21.72
CA ASN A 310 12.92 7.81 21.83
C ASN A 310 13.28 7.30 20.42
N ILE A 311 14.51 7.56 19.98
CA ILE A 311 15.01 7.10 18.69
C ILE A 311 15.45 5.64 18.82
N VAL A 312 14.72 4.73 18.19
CA VAL A 312 15.23 3.37 17.93
C VAL A 312 15.87 3.38 16.54
N ALA A 313 17.20 3.55 16.50
CA ALA A 313 17.97 3.48 15.26
C ALA A 313 18.40 2.02 15.01
N GLU A 314 17.88 1.41 13.94
CA GLU A 314 18.34 0.11 13.46
C GLU A 314 18.99 0.28 12.08
N GLU A 315 20.24 -0.16 11.94
CA GLU A 315 20.87 -0.35 10.63
C GLU A 315 20.40 -1.69 10.06
N VAL A 316 19.57 -1.65 9.01
CA VAL A 316 19.22 -2.87 8.28
C VAL A 316 20.37 -3.21 7.33
N GLU A 317 21.30 -4.03 7.79
CA GLU A 317 22.14 -4.82 6.89
C GLU A 317 21.24 -5.79 6.13
N ALA A 318 20.98 -5.49 4.85
CA ALA A 318 20.34 -6.44 3.96
C ALA A 318 21.28 -7.66 3.82
N SER A 319 20.87 -8.79 4.39
CA SER A 319 21.55 -10.06 4.21
C SER A 319 21.79 -10.32 2.72
N SER A 320 23.04 -10.62 2.42
CA SER A 320 23.61 -10.94 1.11
C SER A 320 22.88 -12.06 0.37
#